data_AF-A0A920RTX1-F1
#
_entry.id   AF-A0A920RTX1-F1
#
_cell.length_a   1.000
_cell.length_b   1.000
_cell.length_c   1.000
_cell.angle_alpha   90.00
_cell.angle_beta   90.00
_cell.angle_gamma   90.00
#
_symmetry.space_group_name_H-M   'P 1'
#
loop_
_entity.id
_entity.type
_entity.pdbx_description
1 polymer ?
#
loop_
_entity_poly.entity_id
_entity_poly.type
_entity_poly.pdbx_seq_one_letter_code
_entity_poly.pdbx_strand_id
1 'polypeptide(L)'
;MRGVPKAMAEYPGKQEDISLSLHCETAEIMAAYTKLVQAENKLEGLHAYSASRPPHSEGLAIFIASYLANETNLPKVKLLHLSSKKNCGCGIANAASIPPY
;
A
#
# COMPACT_ATOMS: atom_id res chain seq x y z
N MET A 1 1.72 3.62 -11.85
CA MET A 1 2.86 4.41 -11.30
C MET A 1 3.59 5.24 -12.35
N ARG A 2 3.87 4.72 -13.56
CA ARG A 2 4.56 5.46 -14.65
C ARG A 2 3.92 6.78 -15.13
N GLY A 3 2.66 7.04 -14.79
CA GLY A 3 1.99 8.30 -15.13
C GLY A 3 2.51 9.51 -14.34
N VAL A 4 3.01 9.29 -13.12
CA VAL A 4 3.49 10.38 -12.25
C VAL A 4 4.77 11.03 -12.80
N PRO A 5 5.81 10.27 -13.20
CA PRO A 5 6.97 10.85 -13.87
C PRO A 5 6.61 11.60 -15.16
N LYS A 6 5.62 11.11 -15.92
CA LYS A 6 5.14 11.80 -17.13
C LYS A 6 4.51 13.15 -16.80
N ALA A 7 3.65 13.20 -15.78
CA ALA A 7 3.04 14.44 -15.32
C ALA A 7 4.09 15.44 -14.79
N MET A 8 5.12 14.95 -14.09
CA MET A 8 6.23 15.78 -13.61
C MET A 8 7.08 16.34 -14.77
N ALA A 9 7.25 15.59 -15.86
CA ALA A 9 7.94 16.06 -17.06
C ALA A 9 7.11 17.07 -17.87
N GLU A 10 5.79 16.86 -17.95
CA GLU A 10 4.86 17.76 -18.64
C GLU A 10 4.63 19.08 -17.90
N TYR A 11 4.71 19.07 -16.57
CA TYR A 11 4.56 20.26 -15.71
C TYR A 11 5.76 20.48 -14.78
N PRO A 12 6.92 20.93 -15.30
CA PRO A 12 8.14 21.12 -14.50
C PRO A 12 7.95 22.06 -13.31
N GLY A 13 7.13 23.11 -13.47
CA GLY A 13 6.85 24.09 -12.40
C GLY A 13 5.92 23.58 -11.29
N LYS A 14 5.38 22.36 -11.40
CA LYS A 14 4.46 21.75 -10.42
C LYS A 14 4.99 20.43 -9.85
N GLN A 15 6.26 20.11 -10.08
CA GLN A 15 6.83 18.84 -9.66
C GLN A 15 6.69 18.59 -8.15
N GLU A 16 6.86 19.64 -7.33
CA GLU A 16 6.71 19.57 -5.87
C GLU A 16 5.25 19.40 -5.42
N ASP A 17 4.28 19.81 -6.25
CA ASP A 17 2.85 19.66 -5.96
C ASP A 17 2.32 18.27 -6.35
N ILE A 18 3.01 17.59 -7.26
CA ILE A 18 2.62 16.26 -7.75
C ILE A 18 3.15 15.20 -6.78
N SER A 19 2.23 14.49 -6.11
CA SER A 19 2.59 13.38 -5.22
C SER A 19 1.78 12.12 -5.50
N LEU A 20 2.42 10.97 -5.36
CA LEU A 20 1.75 9.66 -5.42
C LEU A 20 1.42 9.20 -4.01
N SER A 21 0.13 8.99 -3.74
CA SER A 21 -0.34 8.40 -2.49
C SER A 21 -1.04 7.07 -2.76
N LEU A 22 -0.82 6.08 -1.89
CA LEU A 22 -1.36 4.73 -2.06
C LEU A 22 -2.08 4.26 -0.79
N HIS A 23 -3.24 3.65 -1.01
CA HIS A 23 -3.90 2.77 -0.05
C HIS A 23 -3.43 1.34 -0.34
N CYS A 24 -2.74 0.71 0.60
CA CYS A 24 -2.10 -0.58 0.39
C CYS A 24 -2.85 -1.71 1.09
N GLU A 25 -3.66 -2.44 0.34
CA GLU A 25 -4.23 -3.73 0.76
C GLU A 25 -4.28 -4.66 -0.45
N THR A 26 -4.18 -5.98 -0.23
CA THR A 26 -4.26 -6.98 -1.32
C THR A 26 -5.70 -7.45 -1.49
N ALA A 27 -6.34 -7.05 -2.59
CA ALA A 27 -7.76 -7.31 -2.83
C ALA A 27 -8.11 -8.81 -2.82
N GLU A 28 -7.24 -9.65 -3.37
CA GLU A 28 -7.43 -11.10 -3.44
C GLU A 28 -7.41 -11.72 -2.04
N ILE A 29 -6.50 -11.27 -1.17
CA ILE A 29 -6.43 -11.72 0.23
C ILE A 29 -7.68 -11.28 0.98
N MET A 30 -8.11 -10.03 0.81
CA MET A 30 -9.34 -9.52 1.44
C MET A 30 -10.57 -10.30 0.99
N ALA A 31 -10.69 -10.61 -0.29
CA ALA A 31 -11.80 -11.39 -0.84
C ALA A 31 -11.81 -12.82 -0.28
N ALA A 32 -10.63 -13.46 -0.17
CA ALA A 32 -10.51 -14.77 0.44
C ALA A 32 -10.91 -14.77 1.92
N TYR A 33 -10.41 -13.80 2.70
CA TYR A 33 -10.75 -13.66 4.12
C TYR A 33 -12.21 -13.31 4.34
N THR A 34 -12.81 -12.49 3.47
CA THR A 34 -14.25 -12.20 3.50
C THR A 34 -15.06 -13.49 3.39
N LYS A 35 -14.70 -14.37 2.44
CA LYS A 35 -15.38 -15.67 2.28
C LYS A 35 -15.20 -16.57 3.50
N LEU A 36 -14.01 -16.60 4.11
CA LEU A 36 -13.76 -17.38 5.33
C LEU A 36 -14.61 -16.89 6.50
N VAL A 37 -14.61 -15.58 6.77
CA VAL A 37 -15.39 -14.98 7.86
C VAL A 37 -16.89 -15.19 7.67
N GLN A 38 -17.38 -15.05 6.42
CA GLN A 38 -18.78 -15.33 6.09
C GLN A 38 -19.14 -16.81 6.28
N ALA A 39 -18.26 -17.73 5.87
CA ALA A 39 -18.48 -19.17 6.04
C ALA A 39 -18.46 -19.61 7.51
N GLU A 40 -17.64 -18.98 8.34
CA GLU A 40 -17.64 -19.24 9.79
C GLU A 40 -18.94 -18.78 10.47
N ASN A 41 -19.58 -17.73 9.94
CA ASN A 41 -20.85 -17.18 10.41
C ASN A 41 -20.90 -16.90 11.94
N LYS A 42 -19.75 -16.53 12.51
CA LYS A 42 -19.59 -16.21 13.95
C LYS A 42 -19.56 -14.71 14.26
N LEU A 43 -19.25 -13.89 13.26
CA LEU A 43 -19.06 -12.45 13.39
C LEU A 43 -19.99 -11.73 12.41
N GLU A 44 -20.51 -10.58 12.83
CA GLU A 44 -21.38 -9.74 12.01
C GLU A 44 -20.91 -8.28 12.03
N GLY A 45 -21.40 -7.48 11.07
CA GLY A 45 -21.15 -6.04 10.99
C GLY A 45 -19.67 -5.67 10.95
N LEU A 46 -19.28 -4.66 11.74
CA LEU A 46 -17.91 -4.12 11.75
C LEU A 46 -16.86 -5.12 12.24
N HIS A 47 -17.24 -6.10 13.08
CA HIS A 47 -16.32 -7.13 13.55
C HIS A 47 -15.95 -8.10 12.42
N ALA A 48 -16.93 -8.51 11.62
CA ALA A 48 -16.68 -9.32 10.43
C ALA A 48 -15.83 -8.56 9.40
N TYR A 49 -16.13 -7.27 9.20
CA TYR A 49 -15.36 -6.40 8.32
C TYR A 49 -13.88 -6.32 8.75
N SER A 50 -13.62 -6.03 10.03
CA SER A 50 -12.26 -5.97 10.58
C SER A 50 -11.52 -7.32 10.46
N ALA A 51 -12.18 -8.43 10.79
CA ALA A 51 -11.61 -9.76 10.69
C ALA A 51 -11.27 -10.17 9.24
N SER A 52 -12.00 -9.64 8.26
CA SER A 52 -11.76 -9.90 6.83
C SER A 52 -10.53 -9.19 6.25
N ARG A 53 -9.90 -8.29 7.02
CA ARG A 53 -8.76 -7.47 6.60
C ARG A 53 -7.53 -7.74 7.46
N PRO A 54 -6.84 -8.88 7.23
CA PRO A 54 -5.72 -9.24 8.07
C PRO A 54 -4.50 -8.32 7.82
N PRO A 55 -3.69 -8.02 8.85
CA PRO A 55 -2.59 -7.04 8.76
C PRO A 55 -1.47 -7.43 7.78
N HIS A 56 -1.33 -8.72 7.47
CA HIS A 56 -0.35 -9.18 6.46
C HIS A 56 -0.75 -8.82 5.02
N SER A 57 -2.04 -8.59 4.75
CA SER A 57 -2.53 -8.14 3.43
C SER A 57 -1.97 -6.76 3.09
N GLU A 58 -2.01 -5.84 4.07
CA GLU A 58 -1.42 -4.50 3.96
C GLU A 58 0.11 -4.60 3.79
N GLY A 59 0.78 -5.49 4.52
CA GLY A 59 2.24 -5.61 4.48
C GLY A 59 2.76 -6.07 3.12
N LEU A 60 2.09 -7.07 2.53
CA LEU A 60 2.40 -7.54 1.18
C LEU A 60 2.14 -6.45 0.14
N ALA A 61 1.02 -5.73 0.25
CA ALA A 61 0.68 -4.64 -0.65
C ALA A 61 1.70 -3.48 -0.58
N ILE A 62 2.18 -3.15 0.63
CA ILE A 62 3.27 -2.17 0.82
C ILE A 62 4.53 -2.63 0.11
N PHE A 63 4.93 -3.89 0.26
CA PHE A 63 6.12 -4.42 -0.40
C PHE A 63 6.02 -4.34 -1.94
N ILE A 64 4.89 -4.77 -2.50
CA ILE A 64 4.64 -4.69 -3.95
C ILE A 64 4.68 -3.23 -4.41
N ALA A 65 4.03 -2.33 -3.68
CA ALA A 65 4.03 -0.90 -3.98
C ALA A 65 5.44 -0.29 -3.93
N SER A 66 6.24 -0.65 -2.93
CA SER A 66 7.65 -0.21 -2.81
C SER A 66 8.49 -0.70 -3.98
N TYR A 67 8.34 -1.97 -4.37
CA TYR A 67 9.05 -2.51 -5.53
C TYR A 67 8.67 -1.78 -6.83
N LEU A 68 7.38 -1.58 -7.07
CA LEU A 68 6.91 -0.86 -8.27
C LEU A 68 7.30 0.63 -8.26
N ALA A 69 7.38 1.25 -7.09
CA ALA A 69 7.86 2.62 -6.94
C ALA A 69 9.34 2.73 -7.33
N ASN A 70 10.16 1.76 -6.91
CA ASN A 70 11.57 1.65 -7.31
C ASN A 70 11.71 1.47 -8.82
N GLU A 71 10.98 0.52 -9.42
CA GLU A 71 10.98 0.29 -10.87
C GLU A 71 10.49 1.48 -11.71
N THR A 72 9.83 2.46 -11.08
CA THR A 72 9.33 3.66 -11.75
C THR A 72 10.07 4.94 -11.36
N ASN A 73 11.20 4.83 -10.65
CA ASN A 73 12.00 5.96 -10.16
C ASN A 73 11.17 6.98 -9.36
N LEU A 74 10.26 6.50 -8.51
CA LEU A 74 9.44 7.31 -7.60
C LEU A 74 9.90 7.09 -6.15
N PRO A 75 10.97 7.75 -5.69
CA PRO A 75 11.47 7.55 -4.32
C PRO A 75 10.50 8.11 -3.24
N LYS A 76 9.61 9.04 -3.61
CA LYS A 76 8.66 9.69 -2.70
C LYS A 76 7.23 9.20 -2.94
N VAL A 77 6.89 8.02 -2.40
CA VAL A 77 5.50 7.53 -2.35
C VAL A 77 4.95 7.70 -0.94
N LYS A 78 3.75 8.28 -0.83
CA LYS A 78 3.05 8.45 0.45
C LYS A 78 2.14 7.24 0.71
N LEU A 79 2.50 6.43 1.70
CA LEU A 79 1.63 5.34 2.16
C LEU A 79 0.57 5.92 3.11
N LEU A 80 -0.70 5.72 2.79
CA LEU A 80 -1.80 6.25 3.58
C LEU A 80 -2.19 5.26 4.70
N HIS A 81 -2.72 5.80 5.80
CA HIS A 81 -3.41 5.10 6.90
C HIS A 81 -2.79 3.74 7.29
N LEU A 82 -1.48 3.74 7.59
CA LEU A 82 -0.78 2.57 8.10
C LEU A 82 -1.42 2.10 9.40
N SER A 83 -2.00 0.90 9.38
CA SER A 83 -2.89 0.43 10.46
C SER A 83 -2.21 -0.52 11.46
N SER A 84 -1.02 -1.03 11.14
CA SER A 84 -0.31 -2.02 11.98
C SER A 84 1.14 -1.64 12.26
N LYS A 85 1.59 -1.86 13.51
CA LYS A 85 2.99 -1.66 13.93
C LYS A 85 3.99 -2.50 13.10
N LYS A 86 3.59 -3.70 12.67
CA LYS A 86 4.41 -4.55 11.76
C LYS A 86 4.59 -3.89 10.39
N ASN A 87 3.60 -3.14 9.95
CA ASN A 87 3.52 -2.51 8.64
C ASN A 87 4.25 -1.17 8.65
N CYS A 88 4.29 -0.47 9.79
CA CYS A 88 5.28 0.58 10.03
C CYS A 88 6.70 0.03 9.86
N GLY A 89 7.03 -1.12 10.47
CA GLY A 89 8.33 -1.77 10.29
C GLY A 89 8.68 -2.06 8.83
N CYS A 90 7.72 -2.58 8.05
CA CYS A 90 7.90 -2.83 6.61
C CYS A 90 8.08 -1.54 5.81
N GLY A 91 7.28 -0.49 6.09
CA GLY A 91 7.42 0.82 5.46
C GLY A 91 8.77 1.48 5.77
N ILE A 92 9.26 1.38 7.01
CA ILE A 92 10.56 1.96 7.42
C ILE A 92 11.72 1.15 6.84
N ALA A 93 11.64 -0.19 6.85
CA ALA A 93 12.66 -1.05 6.26
C ALA A 93 12.79 -0.82 4.74
N ASN A 94 11.66 -0.67 4.04
CA ASN A 94 11.64 -0.37 2.61
C ASN A 94 12.20 1.04 2.31
N ALA A 95 11.93 2.03 3.16
CA ALA A 95 12.53 3.37 3.00
C ALA A 95 14.06 3.36 3.18
N ALA A 96 14.59 2.48 4.03
CA ALA A 96 16.03 2.33 4.27
C ALA A 96 16.73 1.39 3.26
N SER A 97 16.01 0.46 2.63
CA SER A 97 16.58 -0.55 1.73
C SER A 97 16.58 -0.17 0.25
N ILE A 98 15.99 0.97 -0.13
CA ILE A 98 16.02 1.47 -1.51
C ILE A 98 17.21 2.44 -1.63
N PRO A 99 18.37 2.01 -2.16
CA PRO A 99 19.49 2.92 -2.40
C PRO A 99 19.10 3.96 -3.45
N PRO A 100 19.47 5.24 -3.27
CA PRO A 100 19.36 6.23 -4.34
C PRO A 100 20.38 5.86 -5.42
N TYR A 101 19.90 5.56 -6.63
CA TYR A 101 20.74 5.58 -7.83
C TYR A 101 20.74 6.99 -8.41
#